data_AF-A0A1E3GUH9-F1
#
_entry.id   AF-A0A1E3GUH9-F1
#
_cell.length_a   1.000
_cell.length_b   1.000
_cell.length_c   1.000
_cell.angle_alpha   90.00
_cell.angle_beta   90.00
_cell.angle_gamma   90.00
#
_symmetry.space_group_name_H-M   'P 1'
#
loop_
_entity.id
_entity.type
_entity.pdbx_description
1 polymer ?
#
loop_
_entity_poly.entity_id
_entity_poly.type
_entity_poly.pdbx_seq_one_letter_code
_entity_poly.pdbx_strand_id
1 'polypeptide(L)'
;MAAEIALGHHERVDGTGYPQRLRGDEIPLSARIVAVADVFDALTVARPYKDAWPVERACEHMAAERGRHFDPHCLDAFMERLPQVLACKQGGEVRAGAAA
;
A
#
# COMPACT_ATOMS: atom_id res chain seq x y z
N MET A 1 2.45 -11.90 12.98
CA MET A 1 1.93 -10.70 12.30
C MET A 1 2.79 -9.44 12.46
N ALA A 2 2.91 -8.80 13.64
CA ALA A 2 3.64 -7.52 13.74
C ALA A 2 5.12 -7.60 13.34
N ALA A 3 5.82 -8.67 13.74
CA ALA A 3 7.22 -8.90 13.36
C ALA A 3 7.40 -9.13 11.84
N GLU A 4 6.45 -9.81 11.19
CA GLU A 4 6.46 -10.00 9.73
C GLU A 4 6.36 -8.66 9.00
N ILE A 5 5.45 -7.79 9.44
CA ILE A 5 5.27 -6.46 8.87
C ILE A 5 6.57 -5.66 9.05
N ALA A 6 7.09 -5.59 10.27
CA ALA A 6 8.31 -4.83 10.57
C ALA A 6 9.50 -5.27 9.71
N LEU A 7 9.66 -6.58 9.49
CA LEU A 7 10.74 -7.13 8.68
C LEU A 7 10.48 -7.12 7.17
N GLY A 8 9.22 -7.08 6.73
CA GLY A 8 8.85 -7.38 5.34
C GLY A 8 8.20 -6.24 4.56
N HIS A 9 7.70 -5.17 5.19
CA HIS A 9 6.94 -4.12 4.48
C HIS A 9 7.77 -3.28 3.49
N HIS A 10 9.10 -3.40 3.52
CA HIS A 10 10.01 -2.81 2.53
C HIS A 10 10.53 -3.81 1.48
N GLU A 11 10.07 -5.07 1.53
CA GLU A 11 10.28 -6.01 0.44
C GLU A 11 9.44 -5.60 -0.78
N ARG A 12 9.94 -5.92 -1.97
CA ARG A 12 9.29 -5.64 -3.25
C ARG A 12 9.04 -6.97 -3.94
N VAL A 13 7.86 -7.17 -4.53
CA VAL A 13 7.50 -8.49 -5.09
C VAL A 13 8.42 -8.97 -6.23
N ASP A 14 9.10 -8.04 -6.92
CA ASP A 14 10.14 -8.35 -7.91
C ASP A 14 11.49 -8.80 -7.31
N GLY A 15 11.63 -8.80 -5.98
CA GLY A 15 12.85 -9.17 -5.25
C GLY A 15 13.91 -8.08 -5.18
N THR A 16 13.58 -6.83 -5.51
CA THR A 16 14.51 -5.69 -5.43
C THR A 16 14.44 -4.92 -4.11
N GLY A 17 13.55 -5.34 -3.20
CA GLY A 17 13.37 -4.77 -1.87
C GLY A 17 14.42 -5.21 -0.86
N TYR A 18 14.17 -4.95 0.42
CA TYR A 18 15.08 -5.27 1.51
C TYR A 18 14.28 -5.63 2.78
N PRO A 19 14.89 -6.30 3.77
CA PRO A 19 16.31 -6.67 3.89
C PRO A 19 16.71 -8.01 3.26
N GLN A 20 15.77 -8.91 3.01
CA GLN A 20 16.01 -10.29 2.60
C GLN A 20 15.86 -10.52 1.09
N ARG A 21 15.28 -9.55 0.36
CA ARG A 21 15.06 -9.62 -1.10
C ARG A 21 14.11 -10.75 -1.49
N LEU A 22 13.08 -10.94 -0.68
CA LEU A 22 12.02 -11.94 -0.89
C LEU A 22 11.22 -11.60 -2.15
N ARG A 23 10.70 -12.61 -2.86
CA ARG A 23 9.92 -12.43 -4.10
C ARG A 23 8.50 -12.94 -3.95
N GLY A 24 7.54 -12.23 -4.55
CA GLY A 24 6.14 -12.65 -4.60
C GLY A 24 5.59 -13.15 -3.27
N ASP A 25 5.18 -14.42 -3.22
CA ASP A 25 4.55 -15.05 -2.07
C ASP A 25 5.52 -15.41 -0.92
N GLU A 26 6.83 -15.28 -1.11
CA GLU A 26 7.79 -15.37 0.00
C GLU A 26 7.62 -14.21 0.99
N ILE A 27 7.06 -13.08 0.53
CA ILE A 27 6.72 -11.94 1.38
C ILE A 27 5.40 -12.25 2.09
N PRO A 28 5.35 -12.20 3.44
CA PRO A 28 4.11 -12.40 4.18
C PRO A 28 2.99 -11.49 3.68
N LEU A 29 1.76 -12.02 3.56
CA LEU A 29 0.61 -11.24 3.07
C LEU A 29 0.39 -9.95 3.88
N SER A 30 0.59 -10.03 5.20
CA SER A 30 0.51 -8.88 6.11
C SER A 30 1.47 -7.75 5.70
N ALA A 31 2.70 -8.09 5.32
CA ALA A 31 3.70 -7.14 4.83
C ALA A 31 3.34 -6.58 3.44
N ARG A 32 2.84 -7.41 2.52
CA ARG A 32 2.39 -6.95 1.19
C ARG A 32 1.24 -5.94 1.28
N ILE A 33 0.27 -6.17 2.17
CA ILE A 33 -0.83 -5.25 2.43
C ILE A 33 -0.30 -3.92 2.99
N VAL A 34 0.59 -3.99 4.00
CA VAL A 34 1.14 -2.78 4.63
C VAL A 34 2.03 -2.00 3.67
N ALA A 35 2.79 -2.63 2.79
CA ALA A 35 3.61 -1.95 1.79
C ALA A 35 2.77 -1.03 0.87
N VAL A 36 1.57 -1.48 0.47
CA VAL A 36 0.64 -0.67 -0.32
C VAL A 36 0.14 0.54 0.50
N ALA A 37 -0.33 0.30 1.73
CA ALA A 37 -0.86 1.34 2.59
C ALA A 37 0.21 2.39 2.97
N ASP A 38 1.42 1.95 3.33
CA ASP A 38 2.54 2.78 3.72
C ASP A 38 2.98 3.72 2.59
N VAL A 39 3.14 3.18 1.38
CA VAL A 39 3.53 4.01 0.22
C VAL A 39 2.43 5.00 -0.14
N PHE A 40 1.16 4.58 -0.16
CA PHE A 40 0.06 5.50 -0.44
C PHE A 40 0.02 6.67 0.56
N ASP A 41 0.12 6.38 1.86
CA ASP A 41 0.13 7.42 2.88
C ASP A 41 1.35 8.34 2.73
N ALA A 42 2.55 7.77 2.53
CA ALA A 42 3.77 8.53 2.33
C ALA A 42 3.75 9.44 1.09
N LEU A 43 3.02 9.09 0.05
CA LEU A 43 2.83 9.93 -1.14
C LEU A 43 1.79 11.03 -0.92
N THR A 44 0.73 10.75 -0.16
CA THR A 44 -0.45 11.63 -0.03
C THR A 44 -0.46 12.49 1.25
N VAL A 45 0.58 12.41 2.08
CA VAL A 45 0.78 13.27 3.26
C VAL A 45 1.90 14.27 3.01
N ALA A 46 1.65 15.54 3.36
CA ALA A 46 2.66 16.59 3.31
C ALA A 46 3.73 16.36 4.40
N ARG A 47 4.98 16.52 4.03
CA ARG A 47 6.16 16.44 4.90
C ARG A 47 6.95 17.75 4.80
N PRO A 48 7.80 18.10 5.78
CA PRO A 48 8.54 19.38 5.78
C PRO A 48 9.34 19.69 4.50
N TYR A 49 9.70 18.66 3.74
CA TYR A 49 10.52 18.72 2.52
C TYR A 49 9.79 18.24 1.26
N LYS A 50 8.49 17.92 1.35
CA LYS A 50 7.74 17.36 0.22
C LYS A 50 6.25 17.62 0.40
N ASP A 51 5.66 18.32 -0.56
CA ASP A 51 4.21 18.48 -0.62
C ASP A 51 3.51 17.13 -0.87
N ALA A 52 2.29 17.00 -0.32
CA ALA A 52 1.43 15.87 -0.61
C ALA A 52 1.16 15.79 -2.11
N TRP A 53 1.26 14.59 -2.68
CA TRP A 53 0.80 14.36 -4.05
C TRP A 53 -0.73 14.35 -4.09
N PRO A 54 -1.34 14.82 -5.19
CA PRO A 54 -2.73 14.50 -5.50
C PRO A 54 -2.95 12.98 -5.47
N VAL A 55 -4.12 12.55 -5.00
CA VAL A 55 -4.46 11.12 -4.86
C VAL A 55 -4.34 10.41 -6.20
N GLU A 56 -4.82 11.04 -7.27
CA GLU A 56 -4.80 10.51 -8.63
C GLU A 56 -3.36 10.22 -9.08
N ARG A 57 -2.45 11.19 -8.84
CA ARG A 57 -1.02 11.03 -9.15
C ARG A 57 -0.37 9.91 -8.34
N ALA A 58 -0.72 9.79 -7.06
CA ALA A 58 -0.22 8.69 -6.23
C ALA A 58 -0.71 7.33 -6.75
N CYS A 59 -1.99 7.23 -7.11
CA CYS A 59 -2.57 6.01 -7.66
C CYS A 59 -1.96 5.63 -9.01
N GLU A 60 -1.78 6.59 -9.93
CA GLU A 60 -1.11 6.36 -11.22
C GLU A 60 0.32 5.83 -11.03
N HIS A 61 1.07 6.45 -10.12
CA HIS A 61 2.43 6.02 -9.81
C HIS A 61 2.45 4.59 -9.23
N MET A 62 1.55 4.28 -8.30
CA MET A 62 1.48 2.94 -7.72
C MET A 62 1.04 1.88 -8.74
N ALA A 63 0.08 2.21 -9.61
CA ALA A 63 -0.36 1.34 -10.69
C ALA A 63 0.76 1.02 -11.68
N ALA A 64 1.65 1.98 -11.98
CA ALA A 64 2.83 1.75 -12.82
C ALA A 64 3.85 0.77 -12.19
N GLU A 65 3.79 0.58 -10.87
CA GLU A 65 4.67 -0.34 -10.12
C GLU A 65 3.98 -1.67 -9.74
N ARG A 66 2.78 -1.92 -10.27
CA ARG A 66 2.03 -3.17 -10.10
C ARG A 66 2.84 -4.37 -10.60
N GLY A 67 3.00 -5.40 -9.77
CA GLY A 67 3.79 -6.60 -10.08
C GLY A 67 5.31 -6.40 -10.01
N ARG A 68 5.78 -5.18 -9.69
CA ARG A 68 7.19 -4.87 -9.45
C ARG A 68 7.44 -4.53 -7.99
N HIS A 69 6.95 -3.37 -7.56
CA HIS A 69 6.96 -3.00 -6.14
C HIS A 69 5.86 -3.77 -5.39
N PHE A 70 4.64 -3.70 -5.92
CA PHE A 70 3.44 -4.14 -5.22
C PHE A 70 2.93 -5.46 -5.73
N ASP A 71 2.42 -6.25 -4.78
CA ASP A 71 1.59 -7.39 -5.10
C ASP A 71 0.34 -6.95 -5.90
N PRO A 72 0.08 -7.56 -7.07
CA PRO A 72 -1.07 -7.21 -7.89
C PRO A 72 -2.41 -7.29 -7.15
N HIS A 73 -2.64 -8.34 -6.36
CA HIS A 73 -3.92 -8.54 -5.68
C HIS A 73 -4.11 -7.55 -4.53
N CYS A 74 -3.05 -7.26 -3.77
CA CYS A 74 -3.10 -6.27 -2.70
C CYS A 74 -3.34 -4.86 -3.25
N LEU A 75 -2.66 -4.49 -4.34
CA LEU A 75 -2.84 -3.18 -4.97
C LEU A 75 -4.24 -3.04 -5.59
N ASP A 76 -4.71 -4.04 -6.31
CA ASP A 76 -6.03 -4.01 -6.95
C ASP A 76 -7.15 -3.87 -5.90
N ALA A 77 -7.08 -4.64 -4.80
CA ALA A 77 -8.04 -4.55 -3.70
C ALA A 77 -8.01 -3.16 -3.03
N PHE A 78 -6.82 -2.57 -2.88
CA PHE A 78 -6.68 -1.20 -2.36
C PHE A 78 -7.34 -0.18 -3.29
N MET A 79 -7.13 -0.29 -4.61
CA MET A 79 -7.71 0.62 -5.59
C MET A 79 -9.24 0.49 -5.66
N GLU A 80 -9.78 -0.73 -5.60
CA GLU A 80 -11.24 -0.96 -5.52
C GLU A 80 -11.87 -0.30 -4.30
N ARG A 81 -11.13 -0.25 -3.18
CA ARG A 81 -11.57 0.32 -1.90
C ARG A 81 -11.04 1.72 -1.63
N LEU A 82 -10.51 2.40 -2.66
CA LEU A 82 -9.94 3.74 -2.51
C LEU A 82 -10.92 4.73 -1.85
N PRO A 83 -12.23 4.76 -2.18
CA PRO A 83 -13.17 5.65 -1.49
C PRO A 83 -13.22 5.43 0.03
N GLN A 84 -13.19 4.18 0.49
CA GLN A 84 -13.17 3.84 1.91
C GLN A 84 -11.83 4.20 2.55
N VAL A 85 -10.71 3.99 1.86
CA VAL A 85 -9.37 4.38 2.34
C VAL A 85 -9.30 5.90 2.54
N LEU A 86 -9.83 6.68 1.60
CA LEU A 86 -9.89 8.14 1.72
C LEU A 86 -10.77 8.59 2.88
N ALA A 87 -11.90 7.90 3.12
CA ALA A 87 -12.73 8.15 4.29
C ALA A 87 -11.97 7.90 5.61
N CYS A 88 -11.22 6.79 5.72
CA CYS A 88 -10.34 6.53 6.88
C CYS A 88 -9.36 7.68 7.11
N LYS A 89 -8.68 8.11 6.03
CA LYS A 89 -7.60 9.10 6.08
C LYS A 89 -8.10 10.47 6.56
N GLN A 90 -9.35 10.80 6.27
CA GLN A 90 -10.00 12.04 6.70
C GLN A 90 -10.60 11.96 8.12
N GLY A 91 -10.43 10.83 8.82
CA GLY A 91 -11.01 10.60 10.14
C GLY A 91 -12.49 10.22 10.13
N GLY A 92 -13.03 9.86 8.96
CA GLY A 92 -14.39 9.36 8.83
C GLY A 92 -14.54 7.90 9.28
N GLU A 93 -15.69 7.56 9.86
CA GLU A 93 -16.04 6.17 10.14
C GLU A 93 -16.17 5.38 8.83
N VAL A 94 -15.38 4.32 8.67
CA VAL A 94 -15.65 3.31 7.64
C VAL A 94 -16.84 2.50 8.10
N ARG A 95 -18.02 2.81 7.54
CA ARG A 95 -19.14 1.89 7.66
C ARG A 95 -18.81 0.67 6.81
N ALA A 96 -18.64 -0.49 7.46
CA ALA A 96 -18.60 -1.76 6.75
C ALA A 96 -19.87 -1.85 5.91
N GLY A 97 -19.71 -1.77 4.58
CA GLY A 97 -20.83 -1.98 3.67
C GLY A 97 -21.39 -3.37 3.95
N ALA A 98 -22.68 -3.43 4.30
CA ALA A 98 -23.41 -4.67 4.35
C ALA A 98 -23.26 -5.36 3.00
N ALA A 99 -22.64 -6.55 3.00
CA ALA A 99 -22.76 -7.46 1.89
C ALA A 99 -24.24 -7.82 1.75
N ALA A 100 -24.84 -7.44 0.62
CA ALA A 100 -26.09 -7.98 0.13
C ALA A 100 -25.77 -9.10 -0.87
#